data_AF-A0A1J6KH87-F1
#
_entry.id   AF-A0A1J6KH87-F1
#
_cell.length_a   1.000
_cell.length_b   1.000
_cell.length_c   1.000
_cell.angle_alpha   90.00
_cell.angle_beta   90.00
_cell.angle_gamma   90.00
#
_symmetry.space_group_name_H-M   'P 1'
#
loop_
_entity.id
_entity.type
_entity.pdbx_description
1 polymer ?
#
loop_
_entity_poly.entity_id
_entity_poly.type
_entity_poly.pdbx_seq_one_letter_code
_entity_poly.pdbx_strand_id
1 'polypeptide(L)'
;MSSIINYPNNVYPNTKIKCLLLSQWREYLTPDSNGNGGSIVDSGTTFTYMNLGVFEPVLSAFVSQVKGIPRTENIEKLTGLRPCFNISNHKTVSLLELKFHFKGGSEMALPLANYFSIAGK
;
A
#
# COMPACT_ATOMS: atom_id res chain seq x y z
N MET A 1 9.73 -2.93 -19.79
CA MET A 1 10.72 -3.94 -20.23
C MET A 1 11.96 -3.78 -19.39
N SER A 2 12.42 -4.88 -18.77
CA SER A 2 13.63 -5.05 -17.93
C SER A 2 13.62 -4.25 -16.61
N SER A 3 13.95 -4.80 -15.43
CA SER A 3 15.04 -5.73 -15.12
C SER A 3 14.79 -6.50 -13.82
N ILE A 4 15.44 -7.67 -13.73
CA ILE A 4 15.57 -8.51 -12.53
C ILE A 4 16.19 -7.68 -11.40
N ILE A 5 15.57 -7.67 -10.21
CA ILE A 5 16.22 -7.24 -8.97
C ILE A 5 16.15 -8.41 -7.99
N ASN A 6 17.26 -9.15 -7.90
CA ASN A 6 17.57 -10.00 -6.76
C ASN A 6 18.09 -9.09 -5.63
N TYR A 7 17.50 -9.19 -4.43
CA TYR A 7 18.16 -8.75 -3.18
C TYR A 7 17.77 -9.65 -2.00
N PRO A 8 18.65 -9.76 -0.99
CA PRO A 8 18.91 -10.95 -0.23
C PRO A 8 18.22 -10.93 1.14
N ASN A 9 18.13 -12.11 1.74
CA ASN A 9 17.92 -12.41 3.16
C ASN A 9 17.81 -11.20 4.10
N ASN A 10 16.58 -10.74 4.36
CA ASN A 10 16.23 -10.05 5.59
C ASN A 10 14.83 -10.51 6.01
N VAL A 11 14.78 -11.76 6.47
CA VAL A 11 13.65 -12.30 7.22
C VAL A 11 13.68 -11.64 8.60
N TYR A 12 12.91 -10.57 8.78
CA TYR A 12 12.62 -10.06 10.12
C TYR A 12 11.39 -10.81 10.65
N PRO A 13 11.54 -11.64 11.69
CA PRO A 13 10.41 -12.36 12.26
C PRO A 13 9.57 -11.36 13.05
N ASN A 14 8.25 -11.39 12.81
CA ASN A 14 7.18 -10.82 13.63
C ASN A 14 6.42 -9.57 13.15
N THR A 15 6.32 -9.33 11.83
CA THR A 15 5.17 -8.57 11.33
C THR A 15 4.13 -9.56 10.83
N LYS A 16 3.19 -9.95 11.69
CA LYS A 16 1.96 -10.62 11.25
C LYS A 16 1.19 -9.60 10.42
N ILE A 17 1.45 -9.56 9.11
CA ILE A 17 0.46 -9.06 8.15
C ILE A 17 -0.71 -10.01 8.35
N LYS A 18 -1.73 -9.55 9.09
CA LYS A 18 -3.01 -10.23 9.12
C LYS A 18 -3.50 -10.15 7.68
N CYS A 19 -3.33 -11.23 6.91
CA CYS A 19 -4.06 -11.39 5.66
C CYS A 19 -5.52 -11.21 6.03
N LEU A 20 -6.06 -10.02 5.79
CA LEU A 20 -7.47 -9.73 5.97
C LEU A 20 -8.19 -10.49 4.85
N LEU A 21 -8.31 -11.81 5.02
CA LEU A 21 -9.27 -12.66 4.34
C LEU A 21 -10.64 -12.24 4.85
N LEU A 22 -11.08 -11.05 4.45
CA LEU A 22 -12.42 -10.59 4.72
C LEU A 22 -13.17 -10.76 3.40
N SER A 23 -14.13 -11.69 3.43
CA SER A 23 -15.12 -11.89 2.38
C SER A 23 -15.76 -10.59 1.90
N GLN A 24 -15.75 -9.53 2.73
CA GLN A 24 -16.29 -8.20 2.43
C GLN A 24 -15.58 -7.44 1.30
N TRP A 25 -14.37 -7.83 0.86
CA TRP A 25 -13.64 -7.11 -0.20
C TRP A 25 -13.74 -7.77 -1.58
N ARG A 26 -14.38 -8.94 -1.65
CA ARG A 26 -14.41 -9.74 -2.89
C ARG A 26 -15.04 -8.98 -4.05
N GLU A 27 -16.09 -8.21 -3.78
CA GLU A 27 -16.80 -7.38 -4.76
C GLU A 27 -15.92 -6.30 -5.40
N TYR A 28 -14.88 -5.82 -4.71
CA TYR A 28 -13.95 -4.83 -5.25
C TYR A 28 -12.74 -5.46 -5.92
N LEU A 29 -12.30 -6.64 -5.47
CA LEU A 29 -11.04 -7.25 -5.90
C LEU A 29 -11.21 -8.32 -6.98
N THR A 30 -12.44 -8.77 -7.25
CA THR A 30 -12.75 -9.74 -8.30
C THR A 30 -13.74 -9.13 -9.29
N PRO A 31 -13.43 -9.10 -10.59
CA PRO A 31 -14.38 -8.65 -11.60
C PRO A 31 -15.67 -9.47 -11.57
N ASP A 32 -16.82 -8.80 -11.59
CA ASP A 32 -18.12 -9.42 -11.82
C ASP A 32 -18.38 -9.66 -13.33
N SER A 33 -19.55 -10.20 -13.67
CA SER A 33 -19.94 -10.46 -15.07
C SER A 33 -20.10 -9.19 -15.90
N ASN A 34 -20.27 -8.03 -15.28
CA ASN A 34 -20.39 -6.73 -15.92
C ASN A 34 -19.03 -6.00 -16.00
N GLY A 35 -17.96 -6.62 -15.49
CA GLY A 35 -16.62 -6.03 -15.45
C GLY A 35 -16.38 -5.07 -14.28
N ASN A 36 -17.25 -5.01 -13.28
CA ASN A 36 -17.04 -4.19 -12.10
C ASN A 36 -16.07 -4.87 -11.12
N GLY A 37 -15.20 -4.08 -10.49
CA GLY A 37 -14.19 -4.59 -9.55
C GLY A 37 -12.92 -5.07 -10.24
N GLY A 38 -12.08 -5.79 -9.50
CA GLY A 38 -10.77 -6.23 -9.97
C GLY A 38 -9.69 -5.18 -9.83
N SER A 39 -8.70 -5.25 -10.71
CA SER A 39 -7.55 -4.35 -10.72
C SER A 39 -7.02 -4.20 -12.15
N ILE A 40 -6.53 -3.02 -12.47
CA ILE A 40 -5.89 -2.71 -13.75
C ILE A 40 -4.44 -2.29 -13.50
N VAL A 41 -3.60 -2.46 -14.52
CA VAL A 41 -2.25 -1.89 -14.56
C VAL A 41 -2.27 -0.78 -15.61
N ASP A 42 -2.13 0.46 -15.14
CA ASP A 42 -2.20 1.64 -15.99
C ASP A 42 -0.90 2.43 -15.92
N SER A 43 -0.14 2.44 -17.01
CA SER A 43 1.12 3.20 -17.12
C SER A 43 0.90 4.71 -17.23
N GLY A 44 -0.33 5.16 -17.49
CA GLY A 44 -0.70 6.58 -17.54
C GLY A 44 -0.92 7.21 -16.16
N THR A 45 -0.92 6.41 -15.10
CA THR A 45 -1.22 6.87 -13.74
C THR A 45 -0.02 6.65 -12.80
N THR A 46 0.39 7.71 -12.11
CA THR A 46 1.57 7.68 -11.20
C THR A 46 1.29 6.95 -9.88
N PHE A 47 0.13 7.17 -9.27
CA PHE A 47 -0.23 6.62 -7.96
C PHE A 47 -1.23 5.49 -8.08
N THR A 48 -1.15 4.51 -7.17
CA THR A 48 -2.17 3.46 -7.10
C THR A 48 -3.47 4.02 -6.52
N TYR A 49 -4.56 3.94 -7.29
CA TYR A 49 -5.91 4.23 -6.80
C TYR A 49 -6.58 2.94 -6.36
N MET A 50 -7.34 3.02 -5.27
CA MET A 50 -8.09 1.91 -4.72
C MET A 50 -9.53 2.35 -4.50
N ASN A 51 -10.48 1.44 -4.71
CA ASN A 51 -11.85 1.64 -4.25
C ASN A 51 -11.83 1.95 -2.75
N LEU A 52 -12.71 2.85 -2.27
CA LEU A 52 -12.73 3.27 -0.86
C LEU A 52 -12.84 2.10 0.11
N GLY A 53 -13.61 1.07 -0.25
CA GLY A 53 -13.69 -0.18 0.50
C GLY A 53 -12.30 -0.80 0.69
N VAL A 54 -11.52 -0.95 -0.37
CA VAL A 54 -10.16 -1.52 -0.27
C VAL A 54 -9.18 -0.56 0.40
N PHE A 55 -9.32 0.74 0.16
CA PHE A 55 -8.39 1.77 0.60
C PHE A 55 -8.39 1.98 2.12
N GLU A 56 -9.56 2.14 2.75
CA GLU A 56 -9.67 2.46 4.18
C GLU A 56 -9.01 1.41 5.11
N PRO A 57 -9.15 0.09 4.89
CA PRO A 57 -8.44 -0.94 5.64
C PRO A 57 -6.94 -0.91 5.43
N VAL A 58 -6.48 -0.68 4.19
CA VAL A 58 -5.05 -0.56 3.88
C VAL A 58 -4.48 0.65 4.61
N LEU A 59 -5.16 1.79 4.53
CA LEU A 59 -4.83 3.00 5.28
C LEU A 59 -4.76 2.71 6.78
N SER A 60 -5.78 2.08 7.36
CA SER A 60 -5.84 1.74 8.79
C SER A 60 -4.69 0.82 9.21
N ALA A 61 -4.33 -0.17 8.39
CA ALA A 61 -3.20 -1.04 8.63
C ALA A 61 -1.89 -0.25 8.70
N PHE A 62 -1.63 0.63 7.73
CA PHE A 62 -0.44 1.51 7.76
C PHE A 62 -0.42 2.41 9.01
N VAL A 63 -1.52 3.10 9.30
CA VAL A 63 -1.60 4.02 10.45
C VAL A 63 -1.41 3.28 11.77
N SER A 64 -1.94 2.07 11.92
CA SER A 64 -1.79 1.29 13.16
C SER A 64 -0.35 0.84 13.44
N GLN A 65 0.47 0.70 12.40
CA GLN A 65 1.85 0.22 12.52
C GLN A 65 2.87 1.34 12.63
N VAL A 66 2.61 2.49 11.99
CA VAL A 66 3.46 3.67 12.11
C VAL A 66 3.21 4.34 13.46
N LYS A 67 3.87 3.82 14.51
CA LYS A 67 3.75 4.32 15.88
C LYS A 67 4.69 5.50 16.12
N GLY A 68 4.21 6.51 16.83
CA GLY A 68 5.03 7.65 17.27
C GLY A 68 5.34 8.68 16.19
N ILE A 69 4.69 8.60 15.03
CA ILE A 69 4.80 9.62 13.98
C ILE A 69 3.38 10.14 13.66
N PRO A 70 3.09 11.42 13.90
CA PRO A 70 1.76 11.96 13.65
C PRO A 70 1.47 12.04 12.14
N ARG A 71 0.19 11.84 11.80
CA ARG A 71 -0.32 12.14 10.46
C ARG A 71 -0.37 13.64 10.25
N THR A 72 -0.18 14.05 9.00
CA THR A 72 -0.24 15.45 8.59
C THR A 72 -1.52 15.70 7.80
N GLU A 73 -2.66 15.70 8.49
CA GLU A 73 -4.00 15.77 7.85
C GLU A 73 -4.19 16.98 6.93
N ASN A 74 -3.54 18.11 7.23
CA ASN A 74 -3.61 19.31 6.38
C ASN A 74 -2.97 19.06 5.01
N ILE A 75 -1.84 18.33 4.96
CA ILE A 75 -1.18 17.94 3.71
C ILE A 75 -2.00 16.89 2.98
N GLU A 76 -2.60 15.95 3.71
CA GLU A 76 -3.49 14.95 3.11
C GLU A 76 -4.70 15.61 2.44
N LYS A 77 -5.32 16.61 3.08
CA LYS A 77 -6.43 17.38 2.50
C LYS A 77 -6.00 18.19 1.28
N LEU A 78 -4.80 18.78 1.32
CA LEU A 78 -4.27 19.59 0.23
C LEU A 78 -3.92 18.76 -1.01
N THR A 79 -3.32 17.59 -0.82
CA THR A 79 -2.79 16.74 -1.90
C THR A 79 -3.79 15.68 -2.37
N GLY A 80 -4.78 15.33 -1.53
CA GLY A 80 -5.63 14.16 -1.73
C GLY A 80 -4.92 12.83 -1.47
N LEU A 81 -3.64 12.84 -1.09
CA LEU A 81 -2.84 11.65 -0.80
C LEU A 81 -2.89 11.35 0.70
N ARG A 82 -3.10 10.09 1.08
CA ARG A 82 -3.08 9.65 2.48
C ARG A 82 -2.65 8.17 2.59
N PRO A 83 -2.01 7.75 3.69
CA PRO A 83 -1.60 8.57 4.82
C PRO A 83 -0.32 9.38 4.53
N CYS A 84 -0.22 10.59 5.07
CA CYS A 84 1.02 11.38 5.09
C CYS A 84 1.53 11.53 6.51
N PHE A 85 2.82 11.27 6.73
CA PHE A 85 3.47 11.34 8.04
C PHE A 85 4.55 12.42 8.04
N ASN A 86 4.67 13.17 9.14
CA ASN A 86 5.77 14.12 9.31
C ASN A 86 7.00 13.41 9.88
N ILE A 87 7.98 13.15 9.01
CA ILE A 87 9.19 12.39 9.35
C ILE A 87 10.42 13.29 9.61
N SER A 88 10.28 14.62 9.60
CA SER A 88 11.42 15.55 9.68
C SER A 88 12.24 15.40 10.96
N ASN A 89 11.63 14.91 12.04
CA ASN A 89 12.29 14.69 13.33
C ASN A 89 12.67 13.21 13.56
N HIS A 90 12.55 12.35 12.54
CA HIS A 90 12.75 10.91 12.66
C HIS A 90 13.87 10.45 11.72
N LYS A 91 14.95 9.90 12.31
CA LYS A 91 16.09 9.38 11.54
C LYS A 91 15.76 8.10 10.76
N THR A 92 14.83 7.32 11.27
CA THR A 92 14.40 6.03 10.71
C THR A 92 12.92 5.83 10.96
N VAL A 93 12.20 5.40 9.93
CA VAL A 93 10.78 5.07 10.00
C VAL A 93 10.60 3.63 9.54
N SER A 94 10.00 2.80 10.37
CA SER A 94 9.62 1.44 10.00
C SER A 94 8.26 1.48 9.31
N LEU A 95 8.20 1.00 8.08
CA LEU A 95 6.98 0.94 7.28
C LEU A 95 6.63 -0.51 6.95
N LEU A 96 5.35 -0.76 6.78
CA LEU A 96 4.81 -2.07 6.39
C LEU A 96 5.28 -2.48 5.00
N GLU A 97 5.58 -3.76 4.82
CA GLU A 97 5.66 -4.36 3.48
C GLU A 97 4.27 -4.38 2.82
N LEU A 98 4.22 -4.07 1.53
CA LEU A 98 3.01 -4.20 0.72
C LEU A 98 3.22 -5.26 -0.36
N LYS A 99 2.31 -6.24 -0.40
CA LYS A 99 2.28 -7.29 -1.42
C LYS A 99 0.89 -7.42 -2.00
N PHE A 100 0.80 -7.53 -3.32
CA PHE A 100 -0.45 -7.91 -3.99
C PHE A 100 -0.43 -9.40 -4.28
N HIS A 101 -1.45 -10.09 -3.81
CA HIS A 101 -1.67 -11.51 -4.08
C HIS A 101 -2.73 -11.65 -5.16
N PHE A 102 -2.35 -12.22 -6.30
CA PHE A 102 -3.23 -12.40 -7.43
C PHE A 102 -3.86 -13.80 -7.42
N LYS A 103 -5.01 -13.91 -8.08
CA LYS A 103 -5.62 -15.21 -8.35
C LYS A 103 -4.62 -16.10 -9.10
N GLY A 104 -4.49 -17.36 -8.67
CA GLY A 104 -3.51 -18.30 -9.22
C GLY A 104 -2.21 -18.40 -8.41
N GLY A 105 -2.08 -17.65 -7.30
CA GLY A 105 -0.97 -17.80 -6.36
C GLY A 105 0.24 -16.91 -6.65
N SER A 106 0.19 -16.08 -7.69
CA SER A 106 1.24 -15.11 -7.98
C SER A 106 1.24 -13.98 -6.96
N GLU A 107 2.43 -13.50 -6.61
CA GLU A 107 2.63 -12.39 -5.67
C GLU A 107 3.45 -11.28 -6.33
N MET A 108 3.10 -10.04 -6.04
CA MET A 108 3.89 -8.85 -6.38
C MET A 108 4.26 -8.12 -5.09
N ALA A 109 5.50 -8.31 -4.66
CA ALA A 109 6.06 -7.53 -3.57
C ALA A 109 6.51 -6.15 -4.08
N LEU A 110 6.07 -5.09 -3.43
CA LEU A 110 6.40 -3.74 -3.81
C LEU A 110 7.57 -3.21 -2.95
N PRO A 111 8.63 -2.66 -3.58
CA PRO A 111 9.62 -1.86 -2.86
C PRO A 111 8.98 -0.64 -2.22
N LEU A 112 9.55 -0.14 -1.11
CA LEU A 112 9.00 1.00 -0.37
C LEU A 112 8.77 2.24 -1.25
N ALA A 113 9.71 2.51 -2.17
CA ALA A 113 9.64 3.63 -3.10
C ALA A 113 8.45 3.56 -4.08
N ASN A 114 7.78 2.40 -4.20
CA ASN A 114 6.63 2.23 -5.09
C ASN A 114 5.30 2.60 -4.41
N TYR A 115 5.23 2.65 -3.08
CA TYR A 115 3.99 2.93 -2.35
C TYR A 115 4.11 4.01 -1.27
N PHE A 116 5.31 4.55 -1.02
CA PHE A 116 5.51 5.81 -0.31
C PHE A 116 6.35 6.76 -1.16
N SER A 117 5.96 8.04 -1.13
CA SER A 117 6.70 9.12 -1.78
C SER A 117 7.04 10.20 -0.76
N ILE A 118 8.20 10.83 -0.92
CA ILE A 118 8.61 11.97 -0.11
C ILE A 118 7.94 13.22 -0.70
N ALA A 119 7.10 13.86 0.10
CA ALA A 119 6.46 15.13 -0.25
C ALA A 119 7.14 16.28 0.49
N GLY A 120 7.55 17.31 -0.25
CA GLY A 120 8.22 18.50 0.29
C GLY A 120 9.73 18.49 0.07
N LYS A 121 10.23 19.61 -0.45
CA LYS A 121 11.64 20.03 -0.40
C LYS A 121 11.73 21.18 0.58
#